data_AF-A0A452R6J1-F1
#
_entry.id   AF-A0A452R6J1-F1
#
_cell.length_a   1.000
_cell.length_b   1.000
_cell.length_c   1.000
_cell.angle_alpha   90.00
_cell.angle_beta   90.00
_cell.angle_gamma   90.00
#
_symmetry.space_group_name_H-M   'P 1'
#
loop_
_entity.id
_entity.type
_entity.pdbx_description
1 polymer ?
#
loop_
_entity_poly.entity_id
_entity_poly.type
_entity_poly.pdbx_seq_one_letter_code
_entity_poly.pdbx_strand_id
1 'polypeptide(L)'
;MENPSQNLKTAPVLSLRRFHISEDYGFLLPNPLKELPDHFRPWMEIANELPHLIESHQLQARVNKMPLLNCRFLRGYREQRLAHLVLSVMAMGYVWQRGENQPEEVLPRNLAIPLVEVSRSLGLPPILVHSDLVLTNWTPRNPERPLEIGNLDIIVSFPGGESLRGFILVTVLVEKAAVPGIKALVQAVNAILQRSQNSLLQALQRLKLSIQDITRTLGQMHGMQLLKSEGSAWDKRAWRFGRVEHALVTAGQNYGMREFVLTLLKASLILCSQVGPEMTDLGWLWALI
;
A
#
# COMPACT_ATOMS: atom_id res chain seq x y z
N MET A 1 -35.10 33.49 -0.29
CA MET A 1 -35.09 32.19 0.40
C MET A 1 -35.12 31.10 -0.66
N GLU A 2 -33.96 30.65 -1.12
CA GLU A 2 -33.87 29.51 -2.02
C GLU A 2 -34.13 28.23 -1.22
N ASN A 3 -35.06 27.42 -1.70
CA ASN A 3 -35.52 26.22 -1.02
C ASN A 3 -34.44 25.11 -1.17
N PRO A 4 -33.75 24.66 -0.10
CA PRO A 4 -32.68 23.65 -0.19
C PRO A 4 -33.18 22.30 -0.73
N SER A 5 -34.49 22.07 -0.69
CA SER A 5 -35.13 20.83 -1.14
C SER A 5 -35.18 20.65 -2.66
N GLN A 6 -34.95 21.70 -3.46
CA GLN A 6 -34.95 21.60 -4.93
C GLN A 6 -33.60 21.17 -5.51
N ASN A 7 -32.48 21.41 -4.83
CA ASN A 7 -31.13 21.04 -5.30
C ASN A 7 -30.78 19.54 -5.14
N LEU A 8 -31.56 18.78 -4.38
CA LEU A 8 -31.35 17.33 -4.20
C LEU A 8 -31.92 16.47 -5.33
N LYS A 9 -32.79 17.03 -6.19
CA LYS A 9 -33.49 16.24 -7.24
C LYS A 9 -32.62 15.90 -8.46
N THR A 10 -31.42 16.46 -8.56
CA THR A 10 -30.50 16.25 -9.69
C THR A 10 -29.09 15.83 -9.23
N ALA A 11 -28.93 15.43 -7.96
CA ALA A 11 -27.64 14.93 -7.49
C ALA A 11 -27.31 13.61 -8.21
N PRO A 12 -26.16 13.52 -8.93
CA PRO A 12 -25.80 12.32 -9.66
C PRO A 12 -25.62 11.14 -8.70
N VAL A 13 -26.11 9.97 -9.12
CA VAL A 13 -25.93 8.71 -8.38
C VAL A 13 -24.44 8.46 -8.16
N LEU A 14 -24.06 8.24 -6.91
CA LEU A 14 -22.70 7.92 -6.53
C LEU A 14 -22.33 6.56 -7.14
N SER A 15 -21.16 6.48 -7.77
CA SER A 15 -20.64 5.23 -8.35
C SER A 15 -19.17 5.05 -7.98
N LEU A 16 -18.76 3.80 -7.75
CA LEU A 16 -17.38 3.47 -7.37
C LEU A 16 -16.36 3.85 -8.46
N ARG A 17 -16.76 3.70 -9.72
CA ARG A 17 -15.91 4.03 -10.88
C ARG A 17 -15.40 5.47 -10.87
N ARG A 18 -16.20 6.42 -10.35
CA ARG A 18 -15.81 7.84 -10.24
C ARG A 18 -14.63 8.05 -9.28
N PHE A 19 -14.41 7.13 -8.35
CA PHE A 19 -13.32 7.15 -7.37
C PHE A 19 -12.22 6.14 -7.70
N HIS A 20 -12.23 5.57 -8.92
CA HIS A 20 -11.30 4.52 -9.34
C HIS A 20 -11.34 3.27 -8.44
N ILE A 21 -12.47 3.01 -7.79
CA ILE A 21 -12.69 1.82 -6.96
C ILE A 21 -13.30 0.73 -7.84
N SER A 22 -12.72 -0.47 -7.79
CA SER A 22 -13.21 -1.63 -8.51
C SER A 22 -14.44 -2.24 -7.83
N GLU A 23 -15.46 -2.59 -8.61
CA GLU A 23 -16.65 -3.30 -8.12
C GLU A 23 -16.33 -4.71 -7.61
N ASP A 24 -15.25 -5.30 -8.12
CA ASP A 24 -14.83 -6.65 -7.77
C ASP A 24 -13.69 -6.61 -6.76
N TYR A 25 -12.74 -5.69 -6.90
CA TYR A 25 -11.49 -5.68 -6.14
C TYR A 25 -11.40 -4.56 -5.10
N GLY A 26 -12.38 -3.66 -5.04
CA GLY A 26 -12.34 -2.51 -4.14
C GLY A 26 -11.15 -1.61 -4.49
N PHE A 27 -10.30 -1.35 -3.50
CA PHE A 27 -9.09 -0.55 -3.67
C PHE A 27 -7.89 -1.35 -4.20
N LEU A 28 -7.95 -2.69 -4.21
CA LEU A 28 -6.88 -3.51 -4.78
C LEU A 28 -6.74 -3.23 -6.27
N LEU A 29 -5.51 -3.12 -6.75
CA LEU A 29 -5.24 -3.01 -8.18
C LEU A 29 -5.58 -4.34 -8.85
N PRO A 30 -6.56 -4.40 -9.77
CA PRO A 30 -6.89 -5.65 -10.45
C PRO A 30 -5.79 -6.04 -11.44
N ASN A 31 -5.40 -7.32 -11.41
CA ASN A 31 -4.37 -7.90 -12.29
C ASN A 31 -3.08 -7.05 -12.29
N PRO A 32 -2.43 -6.89 -11.14
CA PRO A 32 -1.19 -6.12 -11.06
C PRO A 32 -0.11 -6.77 -11.93
N LEU A 33 0.76 -5.94 -12.49
CA LEU A 33 1.88 -6.42 -13.30
C LEU A 33 2.94 -7.05 -12.40
N LYS A 34 3.58 -8.10 -12.89
CA LYS A 34 4.70 -8.77 -12.21
C LYS A 34 6.06 -8.27 -12.68
N GLU A 35 6.11 -7.81 -13.92
CA GLU A 35 7.34 -7.38 -14.60
C GLU A 35 7.10 -6.06 -15.29
N LEU A 36 8.13 -5.21 -15.31
CA LEU A 36 8.18 -4.00 -16.12
C LEU A 36 8.77 -4.32 -17.51
N PRO A 37 8.54 -3.47 -18.52
CA PRO A 37 9.20 -3.59 -19.83
C PRO A 37 10.73 -3.66 -19.71
N ASP A 38 11.40 -4.33 -20.66
CA ASP A 38 12.85 -4.60 -20.64
C ASP A 38 13.75 -3.39 -20.37
N HIS A 39 13.31 -2.19 -20.75
CA HIS A 39 14.01 -0.94 -20.44
C HIS A 39 14.28 -0.78 -18.94
N PHE A 40 13.35 -1.24 -18.09
CA PHE A 40 13.38 -1.15 -16.63
C PHE A 40 13.92 -2.40 -15.94
N ARG A 41 14.46 -3.36 -16.69
CA ARG A 41 15.08 -4.57 -16.13
C ARG A 41 16.11 -4.29 -15.02
N PRO A 42 16.97 -3.24 -15.08
CA PRO A 42 17.87 -2.93 -13.98
C PRO A 42 17.20 -2.64 -12.63
N TRP A 43 15.95 -2.16 -12.65
CA TRP A 43 15.13 -1.97 -11.44
C TRP A 43 14.60 -3.30 -10.92
N MET A 44 14.05 -4.13 -11.81
CA MET A 44 13.50 -5.45 -11.47
C MET A 44 14.57 -6.40 -10.92
N GLU A 45 15.78 -6.41 -11.52
CA GLU A 45 16.92 -7.21 -11.03
C GLU A 45 17.26 -6.88 -9.57
N ILE A 46 17.32 -5.59 -9.20
CA ILE A 46 17.55 -5.19 -7.79
C ILE A 46 16.35 -5.59 -6.91
N ALA A 47 15.12 -5.36 -7.38
CA ALA A 47 13.91 -5.63 -6.60
C ALA A 47 13.74 -7.11 -6.26
N ASN A 48 14.04 -7.99 -7.22
CA ASN A 48 13.94 -9.44 -7.07
C ASN A 48 14.97 -9.99 -6.07
N GLU A 49 16.15 -9.37 -5.98
CA GLU A 49 17.22 -9.74 -5.04
C GLU A 49 17.22 -8.87 -3.77
N LEU A 50 16.23 -8.00 -3.59
CA LEU A 50 16.24 -6.94 -2.59
C LEU A 50 16.49 -7.45 -1.16
N PRO A 51 15.84 -8.52 -0.67
CA PRO A 51 16.12 -9.05 0.67
C PRO A 51 17.59 -9.44 0.85
N HIS A 52 18.14 -10.17 -0.12
CA HIS A 52 19.54 -10.62 -0.09
C HIS A 52 20.51 -9.45 -0.14
N LEU A 53 20.25 -8.45 -0.99
CA LEU A 53 21.10 -7.26 -1.11
C LEU A 53 21.10 -6.40 0.16
N ILE A 54 19.97 -6.34 0.88
CA ILE A 54 19.90 -5.65 2.17
C ILE A 54 20.70 -6.41 3.22
N GLU A 55 20.45 -7.72 3.36
CA GLU A 55 21.11 -8.58 4.36
C GLU A 55 22.63 -8.68 4.17
N SER A 56 23.10 -8.71 2.92
CA SER A 56 24.53 -8.76 2.57
C SER A 56 25.22 -7.39 2.58
N HIS A 57 24.50 -6.31 2.92
CA HIS A 57 25.00 -4.94 2.87
C HIS A 57 25.46 -4.46 1.47
N GLN A 58 24.90 -5.03 0.39
CA GLN A 58 25.28 -4.72 -1.00
C GLN A 58 24.29 -3.81 -1.77
N LEU A 59 23.07 -3.63 -1.27
CA LEU A 59 22.05 -2.80 -1.93
C LEU A 59 22.56 -1.39 -2.31
N GLN A 60 23.12 -0.62 -1.37
CA GLN A 60 23.65 0.71 -1.65
C GLN A 60 24.65 0.71 -2.82
N ALA A 61 25.59 -0.24 -2.83
CA ALA A 61 26.57 -0.38 -3.90
C ALA A 61 25.91 -0.74 -5.25
N ARG A 62 24.86 -1.57 -5.25
CA ARG A 62 24.14 -1.93 -6.48
C ARG A 62 23.38 -0.73 -7.03
N VAL A 63 22.61 -0.05 -6.19
CA VAL A 63 21.83 1.15 -6.55
C VAL A 63 22.74 2.25 -7.08
N ASN A 64 23.90 2.50 -6.46
CA ASN A 64 24.83 3.53 -6.94
C ASN A 64 25.40 3.23 -8.35
N LYS A 65 25.42 1.96 -8.78
CA LYS A 65 25.80 1.54 -10.14
C LYS A 65 24.61 1.42 -11.10
N MET A 66 23.39 1.72 -10.66
CA MET A 66 22.19 1.61 -11.48
C MET A 66 22.16 2.73 -12.53
N PRO A 67 21.80 2.45 -13.80
CA PRO A 67 21.61 3.52 -14.76
C PRO A 67 20.42 4.41 -14.36
N LEU A 68 20.49 5.70 -14.65
CA LEU A 68 19.31 6.58 -14.58
C LEU A 68 18.40 6.23 -15.76
N LEU A 69 17.22 5.69 -15.48
CA LEU A 69 16.22 5.29 -16.48
C LEU A 69 15.13 6.35 -16.62
N ASN A 70 14.57 6.47 -17.82
CA ASN A 70 13.60 7.52 -18.13
C ASN A 70 12.17 7.03 -17.96
N CYS A 71 11.43 7.65 -17.02
CA CYS A 71 10.06 7.26 -16.71
C CYS A 71 9.06 7.48 -17.86
N ARG A 72 9.42 8.23 -18.91
CA ARG A 72 8.57 8.42 -20.10
C ARG A 72 8.22 7.11 -20.82
N PHE A 73 9.01 6.05 -20.60
CA PHE A 73 8.78 4.74 -21.20
C PHE A 73 7.81 3.87 -20.40
N LEU A 74 7.38 4.29 -19.20
CA LEU A 74 6.30 3.65 -18.46
C LEU A 74 4.97 4.00 -19.14
N ARG A 75 4.29 2.99 -19.68
CA ARG A 75 3.03 3.12 -20.39
C ARG A 75 1.88 2.65 -19.52
N GLY A 76 1.08 3.61 -19.06
CA GLY A 76 -0.18 3.35 -18.38
C GLY A 76 -0.04 3.03 -16.89
N TYR A 77 -1.21 2.95 -16.26
CA TYR A 77 -1.31 3.00 -14.80
C TYR A 77 -0.62 1.83 -14.10
N ARG A 78 -0.80 0.58 -14.58
CA ARG A 78 -0.21 -0.60 -13.92
C ARG A 78 1.32 -0.61 -13.95
N GLU A 79 1.93 -0.17 -15.04
CA GLU A 79 3.40 -0.04 -15.13
C GLU A 79 3.90 1.02 -14.15
N GLN A 80 3.21 2.16 -14.06
CA GLN A 80 3.56 3.20 -13.09
C GLN A 80 3.40 2.70 -11.65
N ARG A 81 2.35 1.95 -11.33
CA ARG A 81 2.14 1.35 -10.00
C ARG A 81 3.23 0.36 -9.61
N LEU A 82 3.62 -0.53 -10.52
CA LEU A 82 4.72 -1.47 -10.28
C LEU A 82 6.06 -0.73 -10.16
N ALA A 83 6.32 0.27 -11.00
CA ALA A 83 7.51 1.10 -10.90
C ALA A 83 7.59 1.84 -9.56
N HIS A 84 6.47 2.41 -9.09
CA HIS A 84 6.41 3.08 -7.79
C HIS A 84 6.71 2.10 -6.65
N LEU A 85 6.07 0.92 -6.66
CA LEU A 85 6.37 -0.14 -5.68
C LEU A 85 7.87 -0.48 -5.67
N VAL A 86 8.45 -0.80 -6.81
CA VAL A 86 9.86 -1.19 -6.96
C VAL A 86 10.82 -0.09 -6.49
N LEU A 87 10.62 1.15 -6.94
CA LEU A 87 11.48 2.27 -6.58
C LEU A 87 11.34 2.62 -5.10
N SER A 88 10.12 2.59 -4.55
CA SER A 88 9.85 2.89 -3.15
C SER A 88 10.45 1.86 -2.19
N VAL A 89 10.33 0.55 -2.48
CA VAL A 89 10.98 -0.48 -1.65
C VAL A 89 12.50 -0.41 -1.74
N MET A 90 13.04 -0.08 -2.92
CA MET A 90 14.49 0.10 -3.11
C MET A 90 14.99 1.30 -2.33
N ALA A 91 14.27 2.43 -2.35
CA ALA A 91 14.58 3.62 -1.55
C ALA A 91 14.53 3.33 -0.05
N MET A 92 13.49 2.63 0.41
CA MET A 92 13.38 2.21 1.81
C MET A 92 14.56 1.31 2.20
N GLY A 93 14.89 0.32 1.38
CA GLY A 93 16.05 -0.54 1.60
C GLY A 93 17.36 0.25 1.63
N TYR A 94 17.55 1.20 0.72
CA TYR A 94 18.77 2.00 0.60
C TYR A 94 19.00 2.89 1.82
N VAL A 95 17.96 3.56 2.30
CA VAL A 95 18.00 4.43 3.49
C VAL A 95 18.28 3.60 4.74
N TRP A 96 17.57 2.49 4.96
CA TRP A 96 17.60 1.77 6.23
C TRP A 96 18.52 0.54 6.25
N GLN A 97 19.34 0.34 5.21
CA GLN A 97 20.19 -0.85 5.09
C GLN A 97 21.07 -1.10 6.32
N ARG A 98 21.61 -0.03 6.92
CA ARG A 98 22.49 -0.08 8.11
C ARG A 98 21.75 -0.02 9.43
N GLY A 99 20.41 -0.06 9.39
CA GLY A 99 19.53 0.02 10.55
C GLY A 99 19.17 1.45 10.96
N GLU A 100 18.31 1.55 11.98
CA GLU A 100 17.63 2.79 12.40
C GLU A 100 18.58 3.89 12.89
N ASN A 101 19.77 3.51 13.36
CA ASN A 101 20.75 4.44 13.93
C ASN A 101 21.71 5.05 12.89
N GLN A 102 21.73 4.50 11.67
CA GLN A 102 22.60 4.95 10.59
C GLN A 102 21.84 5.02 9.26
N PRO A 103 20.72 5.78 9.20
CA PRO A 103 20.01 5.95 7.95
C PRO A 103 20.85 6.75 6.95
N GLU A 104 20.78 6.37 5.69
CA GLU A 104 21.35 7.19 4.62
C GLU A 104 20.45 8.41 4.38
N GLU A 105 21.03 9.61 4.45
CA GLU A 105 20.27 10.86 4.34
C GLU A 105 20.06 11.31 2.89
N VAL A 106 20.80 10.73 1.93
CA VAL A 106 20.79 11.15 0.53
C VAL A 106 20.59 9.95 -0.39
N LEU A 107 19.51 9.98 -1.16
CA LEU A 107 19.29 9.02 -2.24
C LEU A 107 20.11 9.41 -3.49
N PRO A 108 20.72 8.45 -4.19
CA PRO A 108 21.44 8.74 -5.42
C PRO A 108 20.45 9.15 -6.52
N ARG A 109 20.89 10.05 -7.42
CA ARG A 109 20.04 10.67 -8.46
C ARG A 109 19.32 9.66 -9.35
N ASN A 110 19.97 8.54 -9.64
CA ASN A 110 19.44 7.44 -10.46
C ASN A 110 18.25 6.70 -9.82
N LEU A 111 18.02 6.86 -8.51
CA LEU A 111 16.86 6.35 -7.79
C LEU A 111 15.88 7.47 -7.43
N ALA A 112 16.38 8.60 -6.93
CA ALA A 112 15.56 9.71 -6.46
C ALA A 112 14.72 10.36 -7.58
N ILE A 113 15.33 10.62 -8.75
CA ILE A 113 14.64 11.29 -9.85
C ILE A 113 13.49 10.43 -10.39
N PRO A 114 13.69 9.15 -10.76
CA PRO A 114 12.60 8.31 -11.23
C PRO A 114 11.48 8.13 -10.22
N LEU A 115 11.81 7.99 -8.92
CA LEU A 115 10.83 7.85 -7.86
C LEU A 115 9.93 9.09 -7.83
N VAL A 116 10.50 10.29 -7.74
CA VAL A 116 9.73 11.55 -7.74
C VAL A 116 8.88 11.73 -9.00
N GLU A 117 9.41 11.38 -10.18
CA GLU A 117 8.66 11.47 -11.43
C GLU A 117 7.42 10.55 -11.45
N VAL A 118 7.59 9.28 -11.05
CA VAL A 118 6.49 8.31 -10.99
C VAL A 118 5.48 8.69 -9.91
N SER A 119 5.95 9.09 -8.73
CA SER A 119 5.10 9.55 -7.62
C SER A 119 4.23 10.74 -8.04
N ARG A 120 4.81 11.74 -8.71
CA ARG A 120 4.06 12.89 -9.23
C ARG A 120 3.02 12.45 -10.25
N SER A 121 3.36 11.54 -11.18
CA SER A 121 2.40 11.04 -12.18
C SER A 121 1.23 10.29 -11.55
N LEU A 122 1.43 9.62 -10.40
CA LEU A 122 0.41 8.86 -9.70
C LEU A 122 -0.36 9.69 -8.67
N GLY A 123 0.10 10.90 -8.35
CA GLY A 123 -0.42 11.66 -7.21
C GLY A 123 -0.15 10.95 -5.88
N LEU A 124 1.02 10.34 -5.75
CA LEU A 124 1.52 9.69 -4.54
C LEU A 124 2.76 10.43 -4.00
N PRO A 125 3.07 10.31 -2.70
CA PRO A 125 4.35 10.78 -2.19
C PRO A 125 5.50 9.84 -2.61
N PRO A 126 6.74 10.33 -2.76
CA PRO A 126 7.91 9.53 -3.14
C PRO A 126 8.47 8.67 -2.00
N ILE A 127 7.59 7.89 -1.38
CA ILE A 127 7.88 6.98 -0.27
C ILE A 127 7.01 5.72 -0.43
N LEU A 128 7.44 4.62 0.18
CA LEU A 128 6.63 3.41 0.25
C LEU A 128 5.34 3.67 1.04
N VAL A 129 4.20 3.48 0.39
CA VAL A 129 2.87 3.63 1.00
C VAL A 129 2.07 2.32 0.97
N HIS A 130 0.97 2.26 1.73
CA HIS A 130 0.04 1.11 1.74
C HIS A 130 -0.40 0.69 0.34
N SER A 131 -0.66 1.68 -0.51
CA SER A 131 -1.12 1.43 -1.87
C SER A 131 -0.08 0.66 -2.71
N ASP A 132 1.21 0.80 -2.40
CA ASP A 132 2.26 0.00 -3.01
C ASP A 132 2.34 -1.37 -2.34
N LEU A 133 2.58 -1.36 -1.03
CA LEU A 133 2.96 -2.52 -0.24
C LEU A 133 1.87 -3.58 -0.18
N VAL A 134 0.59 -3.18 -0.25
CA VAL A 134 -0.56 -4.07 -0.15
C VAL A 134 -1.38 -4.04 -1.44
N LEU A 135 -1.91 -2.88 -1.82
CA LEU A 135 -2.91 -2.82 -2.89
C LEU A 135 -2.37 -3.21 -4.28
N THR A 136 -1.05 -3.07 -4.47
CA THR A 136 -0.34 -3.40 -5.72
C THR A 136 0.48 -4.69 -5.61
N ASN A 137 1.05 -4.99 -4.45
CA ASN A 137 2.05 -6.05 -4.27
C ASN A 137 1.44 -7.44 -4.01
N TRP A 138 0.59 -7.93 -4.91
CA TRP A 138 0.01 -9.26 -4.79
C TRP A 138 -0.21 -9.91 -6.16
N THR A 139 -0.27 -11.23 -6.22
CA THR A 139 -0.66 -11.95 -7.44
C THR A 139 -1.25 -13.31 -7.09
N PRO A 140 -2.26 -13.79 -7.84
CA PRO A 140 -2.64 -15.18 -7.76
C PRO A 140 -1.53 -16.07 -8.34
N ARG A 141 -1.33 -17.25 -7.73
CA ARG A 141 -0.50 -18.35 -8.26
C ARG A 141 -1.24 -19.03 -9.42
N ASN A 142 -2.53 -19.32 -9.22
CA ASN A 142 -3.44 -19.76 -10.27
C ASN A 142 -4.61 -18.74 -10.39
N PRO A 143 -4.72 -18.02 -11.53
CA PRO A 143 -5.81 -17.07 -11.77
C PRO A 143 -7.22 -17.65 -11.78
N GLU A 144 -7.37 -18.97 -12.00
CA GLU A 144 -8.66 -19.66 -12.03
C GLU A 144 -9.17 -20.04 -10.63
N ARG A 145 -8.30 -19.94 -9.61
CA ARG A 145 -8.64 -20.24 -8.23
C ARG A 145 -9.05 -18.98 -7.46
N PRO A 146 -9.89 -19.11 -6.42
CA PRO A 146 -10.25 -17.98 -5.55
C PRO A 146 -9.04 -17.27 -4.94
N LEU A 147 -9.24 -16.01 -4.55
CA LEU A 147 -8.24 -15.28 -3.75
C LEU A 147 -8.28 -15.80 -2.32
N GLU A 148 -7.33 -16.67 -2.02
CA GLU A 148 -7.09 -17.24 -0.70
C GLU A 148 -5.59 -17.24 -0.44
N ILE A 149 -5.18 -17.23 0.83
CA ILE A 149 -3.76 -17.07 1.20
C ILE A 149 -2.84 -18.11 0.53
N GLY A 150 -3.32 -19.35 0.39
CA GLY A 150 -2.57 -20.43 -0.25
C GLY A 150 -2.43 -20.29 -1.78
N ASN A 151 -3.27 -19.47 -2.41
CA ASN A 151 -3.23 -19.19 -3.84
C ASN A 151 -2.64 -17.79 -4.14
N LEU A 152 -2.15 -17.07 -3.14
CA LEU A 152 -1.58 -15.73 -3.31
C LEU A 152 -0.06 -15.74 -3.12
N ASP A 153 0.59 -14.78 -3.77
CA ASP A 153 1.98 -14.42 -3.53
C ASP A 153 2.20 -12.91 -3.66
N ILE A 154 3.33 -12.42 -3.17
CA ILE A 154 3.75 -11.02 -3.36
C ILE A 154 4.62 -10.89 -4.61
N ILE A 155 4.60 -9.72 -5.25
CA ILE A 155 5.38 -9.45 -6.47
C ILE A 155 6.82 -9.06 -6.11
N VAL A 156 6.98 -8.15 -5.14
CA VAL A 156 8.28 -7.73 -4.63
C VAL A 156 8.41 -8.09 -3.16
N SER A 157 9.47 -8.83 -2.84
CA SER A 157 9.80 -9.27 -1.49
C SER A 157 10.64 -8.23 -0.75
N PHE A 158 10.48 -8.18 0.57
CA PHE A 158 11.25 -7.32 1.47
C PHE A 158 11.75 -8.16 2.65
N PRO A 159 12.84 -7.78 3.36
CA PRO A 159 13.27 -8.46 4.57
C PRO A 159 12.13 -8.68 5.58
N GLY A 160 12.06 -9.88 6.17
CA GLY A 160 10.97 -10.30 7.05
C GLY A 160 10.27 -11.60 6.65
N GLY A 161 10.74 -12.25 5.58
CA GLY A 161 10.41 -13.62 5.19
C GLY A 161 8.91 -13.91 5.11
N GLU A 162 8.53 -15.13 5.49
CA GLU A 162 7.14 -15.59 5.48
C GLU A 162 6.24 -14.78 6.42
N SER A 163 6.80 -14.15 7.45
CA SER A 163 6.00 -13.33 8.35
C SER A 163 5.50 -12.06 7.67
N LEU A 164 6.37 -11.32 6.98
CA LEU A 164 5.97 -10.10 6.29
C LEU A 164 5.10 -10.42 5.08
N ARG A 165 5.45 -11.48 4.35
CA ARG A 165 4.62 -12.02 3.27
C ARG A 165 3.21 -12.33 3.75
N GLY A 166 3.09 -13.06 4.86
CA GLY A 166 1.81 -13.38 5.48
C GLY A 166 1.01 -12.13 5.88
N PHE A 167 1.67 -11.14 6.49
CA PHE A 167 1.04 -9.86 6.84
C PHE A 167 0.44 -9.17 5.61
N ILE A 168 1.24 -8.96 4.55
CA ILE A 168 0.77 -8.32 3.30
C ILE A 168 -0.42 -9.08 2.71
N LEU A 169 -0.32 -10.41 2.60
CA LEU A 169 -1.36 -11.22 1.98
C LEU A 169 -2.66 -11.27 2.80
N VAL A 170 -2.59 -11.26 4.14
CA VAL A 170 -3.80 -11.12 4.97
C VAL A 170 -4.43 -9.75 4.75
N THR A 171 -3.64 -8.68 4.73
CA THR A 171 -4.17 -7.33 4.50
C THR A 171 -4.81 -7.22 3.11
N VAL A 172 -4.25 -7.86 2.08
CA VAL A 172 -4.91 -7.99 0.76
C VAL A 172 -6.26 -8.70 0.86
N LEU A 173 -6.36 -9.78 1.62
CA LEU A 173 -7.63 -10.49 1.83
C LEU A 173 -8.65 -9.64 2.62
N VAL A 174 -8.19 -8.85 3.58
CA VAL A 174 -9.03 -7.89 4.32
C VAL A 174 -9.60 -6.83 3.38
N GLU A 175 -8.78 -6.23 2.52
CA GLU A 175 -9.19 -5.27 1.48
C GLU A 175 -10.22 -5.90 0.53
N LYS A 176 -9.99 -7.15 0.12
CA LYS A 176 -10.93 -7.91 -0.72
C LYS A 176 -12.25 -8.18 0.01
N ALA A 177 -12.22 -8.51 1.30
CA ALA A 177 -13.41 -8.75 2.11
C ALA A 177 -14.23 -7.47 2.38
N ALA A 178 -13.61 -6.29 2.24
CA ALA A 178 -14.28 -5.01 2.39
C ALA A 178 -15.14 -4.59 1.18
N VAL A 179 -14.96 -5.21 0.02
CA VAL A 179 -15.65 -4.85 -1.23
C VAL A 179 -17.18 -4.79 -1.08
N PRO A 180 -17.87 -5.79 -0.49
CA PRO A 180 -19.31 -5.71 -0.29
C PRO A 180 -19.73 -4.53 0.61
N GLY A 181 -18.92 -4.20 1.62
CA GLY A 181 -19.14 -3.05 2.50
C GLY A 181 -18.98 -1.72 1.77
N ILE A 182 -17.94 -1.58 0.94
CA ILE A 182 -17.73 -0.38 0.11
C ILE A 182 -18.91 -0.16 -0.84
N LYS A 183 -19.42 -1.23 -1.48
CA LYS A 183 -20.62 -1.17 -2.32
C LYS A 183 -21.86 -0.80 -1.52
N ALA A 184 -22.00 -1.34 -0.31
CA ALA A 184 -23.09 -1.02 0.60
C ALA A 184 -23.05 0.44 1.04
N LEU A 185 -21.88 1.04 1.26
CA LEU A 185 -21.74 2.47 1.56
C LEU A 185 -22.28 3.34 0.41
N VAL A 186 -21.90 3.02 -0.83
CA VAL A 186 -22.43 3.72 -2.02
C VAL A 186 -23.95 3.55 -2.12
N GLN A 187 -24.46 2.35 -1.90
CA GLN A 187 -25.90 2.08 -1.87
C GLN A 187 -26.60 2.90 -0.79
N ALA A 188 -26.03 3.00 0.41
CA ALA A 188 -26.59 3.76 1.51
C ALA A 188 -26.68 5.25 1.20
N VAL A 189 -25.60 5.85 0.66
CA VAL A 189 -25.58 7.26 0.24
C VAL A 189 -26.66 7.52 -0.82
N ASN A 190 -26.73 6.66 -1.84
CA ASN A 190 -27.75 6.78 -2.88
C ASN A 190 -29.18 6.62 -2.34
N ALA A 191 -29.40 5.69 -1.39
CA ALA A 191 -30.69 5.51 -0.74
C ALA A 191 -31.12 6.74 0.07
N ILE A 192 -30.19 7.43 0.74
CA ILE A 192 -30.45 8.69 1.44
C ILE A 192 -30.86 9.77 0.45
N LEU A 193 -30.13 9.93 -0.65
CA LEU A 193 -30.46 10.91 -1.70
C LEU A 193 -31.85 10.67 -2.30
N GLN A 194 -32.22 9.40 -2.48
CA GLN A 194 -33.52 8.99 -3.02
C GLN A 194 -34.63 8.87 -1.97
N ARG A 195 -34.32 9.12 -0.69
CA ARG A 195 -35.25 8.97 0.46
C ARG A 195 -35.87 7.56 0.58
N SER A 196 -35.13 6.52 0.17
CA SER A 196 -35.57 5.13 0.26
C SER A 196 -35.13 4.48 1.58
N GLN A 197 -36.04 4.39 2.55
CA GLN A 197 -35.74 3.77 3.84
C GLN A 197 -35.42 2.27 3.73
N ASN A 198 -36.14 1.53 2.87
CA ASN A 198 -35.91 0.11 2.67
C ASN A 198 -34.53 -0.17 2.06
N SER A 199 -34.13 0.62 1.06
CA SER A 199 -32.80 0.48 0.45
C SER A 199 -31.68 0.85 1.42
N LEU A 200 -31.91 1.86 2.28
CA LEU A 200 -30.96 2.24 3.32
C LEU A 200 -30.79 1.13 4.36
N LEU A 201 -31.89 0.53 4.85
CA LEU A 201 -31.83 -0.58 5.80
C LEU A 201 -31.06 -1.78 5.24
N GLN A 202 -31.34 -2.16 3.98
CA GLN A 202 -30.61 -3.24 3.30
C GLN A 202 -29.11 -2.94 3.17
N ALA A 203 -28.76 -1.71 2.83
CA ALA A 203 -27.37 -1.28 2.72
C ALA A 203 -26.65 -1.37 4.08
N LEU A 204 -27.27 -0.89 5.15
CA LEU A 204 -26.70 -0.97 6.51
C LEU A 204 -26.54 -2.42 6.99
N GLN A 205 -27.50 -3.30 6.68
CA GLN A 205 -27.40 -4.74 6.97
C GLN A 205 -26.21 -5.38 6.23
N ARG A 206 -26.02 -5.07 4.94
CA ARG A 206 -24.86 -5.54 4.17
C ARG A 206 -23.55 -5.01 4.71
N LEU A 207 -23.50 -3.74 5.11
CA LEU A 207 -22.32 -3.14 5.72
C LEU A 207 -21.95 -3.87 7.03
N LYS A 208 -22.93 -4.17 7.89
CA LYS A 208 -22.72 -4.96 9.10
C LYS A 208 -22.08 -6.32 8.79
N LEU A 209 -22.62 -7.06 7.82
CA LEU A 209 -22.07 -8.36 7.42
C LEU A 209 -20.64 -8.24 6.91
N SER A 210 -20.35 -7.23 6.08
CA SER A 210 -19.00 -6.98 5.58
C SER A 210 -18.01 -6.66 6.70
N ILE A 211 -18.40 -5.88 7.72
CA ILE A 211 -17.53 -5.62 8.89
C ILE A 211 -17.23 -6.92 9.65
N GLN A 212 -18.21 -7.83 9.77
CA GLN A 212 -17.99 -9.14 10.40
C GLN A 212 -17.02 -10.01 9.58
N ASP A 213 -17.13 -9.98 8.26
CA ASP A 213 -16.23 -10.71 7.36
C ASP A 213 -14.80 -10.13 7.38
N ILE A 214 -14.65 -8.81 7.34
CA ILE A 214 -13.37 -8.09 7.54
C ILE A 214 -12.73 -8.54 8.85
N THR A 215 -13.49 -8.53 9.95
CA THR A 215 -13.00 -8.92 11.29
C THR A 215 -12.56 -10.39 11.31
N ARG A 216 -13.32 -11.28 10.67
CA ARG A 216 -12.96 -12.70 10.59
C ARG A 216 -11.66 -12.91 9.79
N THR A 217 -11.52 -12.21 8.66
CA THR A 217 -10.32 -12.27 7.82
C THR A 217 -9.10 -11.72 8.55
N LEU A 218 -9.25 -10.60 9.27
CA LEU A 218 -8.19 -10.05 10.11
C LEU A 218 -7.76 -11.03 11.21
N GLY A 219 -8.69 -11.86 11.73
CA GLY A 219 -8.37 -12.94 12.66
C GLY A 219 -7.32 -13.95 12.15
N GLN A 220 -7.13 -14.07 10.83
CA GLN A 220 -6.11 -14.95 10.24
C GLN A 220 -4.67 -14.49 10.55
N MET A 221 -4.46 -13.20 10.87
CA MET A 221 -3.15 -12.68 11.30
C MET A 221 -2.63 -13.35 12.57
N HIS A 222 -3.52 -13.79 13.47
CA HIS A 222 -3.15 -14.51 14.70
C HIS A 222 -2.70 -15.95 14.43
N GLY A 223 -3.23 -16.61 13.39
CA GLY A 223 -2.82 -17.97 13.02
C GLY A 223 -1.37 -18.03 12.52
N MET A 224 -0.92 -17.00 11.81
CA MET A 224 0.48 -16.86 11.36
C MET A 224 1.45 -16.53 12.50
N GLN A 225 0.93 -16.07 13.63
CA GLN A 225 1.68 -15.75 14.84
C GLN A 225 2.22 -17.00 15.56
N LEU A 226 1.71 -18.19 15.25
CA LEU A 226 2.13 -19.46 15.89
C LEU A 226 3.33 -20.13 15.21
N LEU A 227 3.77 -19.65 14.04
CA LEU A 227 4.97 -20.12 13.34
C LEU A 227 6.28 -19.46 13.85
N LYS A 228 6.27 -18.89 15.07
CA LYS A 228 7.15 -17.79 15.49
C LYS A 228 8.37 -18.11 16.33
N SER A 229 8.69 -19.34 16.70
CA SER A 229 9.74 -19.53 17.72
C SER A 229 11.19 -19.28 17.24
N GLU A 230 11.47 -19.02 15.96
CA GLU A 230 12.85 -18.88 15.45
C GLU A 230 13.09 -17.73 14.44
N GLY A 231 12.45 -16.56 14.61
CA GLY A 231 12.62 -15.42 13.70
C GLY A 231 13.87 -14.54 13.95
N SER A 232 14.50 -14.08 12.86
CA SER A 232 15.66 -13.17 12.81
C SER A 232 15.39 -11.77 13.41
N ALA A 233 16.43 -10.97 13.59
CA ALA A 233 16.30 -9.56 14.03
C ALA A 233 15.49 -8.69 13.04
N TRP A 234 15.39 -9.10 11.78
CA TRP A 234 14.52 -8.49 10.78
C TRP A 234 13.08 -8.98 10.91
N ASP A 235 12.83 -10.26 11.24
CA ASP A 235 11.47 -10.75 11.51
C ASP A 235 10.83 -10.05 12.71
N LYS A 236 11.64 -9.74 13.74
CA LYS A 236 11.20 -8.94 14.89
C LYS A 236 10.93 -7.47 14.52
N ARG A 237 11.61 -6.93 13.50
CA ARG A 237 11.39 -5.57 12.95
C ARG A 237 10.18 -5.53 12.03
N ALA A 238 10.03 -6.47 11.11
CA ALA A 238 8.81 -6.75 10.33
C ALA A 238 7.59 -6.91 11.26
N TRP A 239 7.76 -7.54 12.42
CA TRP A 239 6.72 -7.62 13.46
C TRP A 239 6.45 -6.32 14.23
N ARG A 240 7.41 -5.40 14.29
CA ARG A 240 7.17 -4.03 14.78
C ARG A 240 6.42 -3.22 13.72
N PHE A 241 6.73 -3.41 12.43
CA PHE A 241 5.96 -2.87 11.31
C PHE A 241 4.52 -3.43 11.28
N GLY A 242 4.32 -4.75 11.48
CA GLY A 242 2.99 -5.38 11.52
C GLY A 242 2.19 -5.11 12.81
N ARG A 243 2.84 -4.72 13.92
CA ARG A 243 2.15 -4.24 15.13
C ARG A 243 1.56 -2.84 14.97
N VAL A 244 1.93 -2.11 13.92
CA VAL A 244 1.38 -0.78 13.60
C VAL A 244 -0.12 -0.86 13.31
N GLU A 245 -0.59 -1.94 12.65
CA GLU A 245 -2.02 -2.10 12.35
C GLU A 245 -2.83 -2.63 13.56
N HIS A 246 -2.26 -3.53 14.38
CA HIS A 246 -2.99 -4.07 15.54
C HIS A 246 -3.21 -3.01 16.64
N ALA A 247 -2.35 -2.00 16.72
CA ALA A 247 -2.49 -0.87 17.65
C ALA A 247 -3.63 0.11 17.29
N LEU A 248 -4.26 -0.03 16.11
CA LEU A 248 -5.44 0.77 15.74
C LEU A 248 -6.76 0.21 16.29
N VAL A 249 -6.78 -1.05 16.77
CA VAL A 249 -8.02 -1.73 17.21
C VAL A 249 -8.13 -1.89 18.74
N THR A 250 -7.03 -1.78 19.49
CA THR A 250 -7.08 -1.86 20.97
C THR A 250 -6.26 -0.74 21.61
N ALA A 251 -6.98 0.17 22.27
CA ALA A 251 -6.39 1.23 23.07
C ALA A 251 -5.51 0.66 24.20
N GLY A 252 -4.34 1.25 24.36
CA GLY A 252 -3.57 1.24 25.61
C GLY A 252 -2.38 0.28 25.65
N GLN A 253 -1.23 0.72 25.11
CA GLN A 253 0.04 0.88 25.84
C GLN A 253 1.18 1.25 24.87
N ASN A 254 1.94 2.26 25.29
CA ASN A 254 2.96 3.01 24.56
C ASN A 254 4.20 2.20 24.16
N TYR A 255 4.82 2.61 23.04
CA TYR A 255 6.28 2.76 22.78
C TYR A 255 6.67 2.57 21.29
N GLY A 256 5.79 2.01 20.44
CA GLY A 256 6.10 1.77 19.01
C GLY A 256 5.53 2.80 18.01
N MET A 257 4.48 3.53 18.39
CA MET A 257 3.74 4.43 17.48
C MET A 257 4.51 5.72 17.15
N ARG A 258 5.34 6.21 18.08
CA ARG A 258 6.22 7.36 17.82
C ARG A 258 7.25 7.05 16.74
N GLU A 259 7.90 5.89 16.80
CA GLU A 259 9.02 5.59 15.89
C GLU A 259 8.58 5.30 14.45
N PHE A 260 7.43 4.66 14.21
CA PHE A 260 6.91 4.45 12.84
C PHE A 260 6.52 5.78 12.16
N VAL A 261 5.77 6.62 12.87
CA VAL A 261 5.39 7.95 12.40
C VAL A 261 6.62 8.83 12.28
N LEU A 262 7.60 8.75 13.19
CA LEU A 262 8.86 9.47 13.09
C LEU A 262 9.76 8.95 11.95
N THR A 263 9.75 7.66 11.63
CA THR A 263 10.53 7.07 10.51
C THR A 263 9.93 7.48 9.16
N LEU A 264 8.61 7.43 9.02
CA LEU A 264 7.92 7.91 7.81
C LEU A 264 7.95 9.44 7.70
N LEU A 265 7.83 10.17 8.81
CA LEU A 265 8.01 11.63 8.85
C LEU A 265 9.46 12.03 8.58
N LYS A 266 10.47 11.32 9.11
CA LYS A 266 11.89 11.59 8.83
C LYS A 266 12.21 11.32 7.36
N ALA A 267 11.76 10.21 6.81
CA ALA A 267 11.91 9.93 5.38
C ALA A 267 11.19 10.98 4.52
N SER A 268 9.97 11.38 4.91
CA SER A 268 9.23 12.45 4.23
C SER A 268 9.91 13.82 4.34
N LEU A 269 10.50 14.16 5.49
CA LEU A 269 11.25 15.40 5.72
C LEU A 269 12.55 15.43 4.92
N ILE A 270 13.26 14.29 4.82
CA ILE A 270 14.45 14.14 3.98
C ILE A 270 14.09 14.37 2.51
N LEU A 271 13.01 13.75 2.01
CA LEU A 271 12.53 13.94 0.63
C LEU A 271 12.02 15.37 0.37
N CYS A 272 11.29 15.98 1.31
CA CYS A 272 10.84 17.37 1.22
C CYS A 272 11.99 18.39 1.27
N SER A 273 13.13 18.06 1.89
CA SER A 273 14.31 18.94 1.86
C SER A 273 15.04 18.92 0.52
N GLN A 274 14.82 17.90 -0.31
CA GLN A 274 15.53 17.67 -1.58
C GLN A 274 14.72 18.14 -2.80
N VAL A 275 13.41 18.32 -2.65
CA VAL A 275 12.50 18.79 -3.70
C VAL A 275 11.83 20.05 -3.17
N GLY A 276 12.13 21.21 -3.77
CA GLY A 276 11.82 22.54 -3.23
C GLY A 276 10.34 22.84 -2.87
N PRO A 277 10.02 24.10 -2.49
CA PRO A 277 8.82 24.48 -1.74
C PRO A 277 7.45 24.22 -2.40
N GLU A 278 7.39 23.64 -3.60
CA GLU A 278 6.14 23.22 -4.26
C GLU A 278 5.51 21.96 -3.65
N MET A 279 6.19 21.27 -2.71
CA MET A 279 5.73 20.01 -2.09
C MET A 279 5.18 20.15 -0.65
N THR A 280 4.99 21.36 -0.11
CA THR A 280 4.56 21.59 1.28
C THR A 280 3.04 21.48 1.54
N ASP A 281 2.25 21.01 0.58
CA ASP A 281 0.79 20.92 0.78
C ASP A 281 0.43 19.75 1.73
N LEU A 282 -0.15 20.06 2.89
CA LEU A 282 -0.43 19.13 4.00
C LEU A 282 -1.43 17.99 3.67
N GLY A 283 -1.93 17.93 2.43
CA GLY A 283 -2.85 16.88 1.95
C GLY A 283 -2.25 15.47 1.93
N TRP A 284 -0.92 15.34 1.94
CA TRP A 284 -0.22 14.05 1.89
C TRP A 284 -0.35 13.19 3.17
N LEU A 285 -0.72 13.78 4.30
CA LEU A 285 -0.85 13.03 5.56
C LEU A 285 -1.96 11.97 5.51
N TRP A 286 -2.95 12.13 4.63
CA TRP A 286 -4.03 11.15 4.45
C TRP A 286 -3.63 9.94 3.60
N ALA A 287 -2.51 10.00 2.86
CA ALA A 287 -2.01 8.88 2.06
C ALA A 287 -1.20 7.84 2.88
N LEU A 288 -1.00 8.11 4.17
CA LEU A 288 -0.23 7.30 5.12
C LEU A 288 -1.11 6.44 6.05
N ILE A 289 -2.44 6.56 5.95
CA ILE A 289 -3.44 5.79 6.70
C ILE A 289 -4.26 4.98 5.69
#